data_AF-A0A7X5FCL5-F1
#
_entry.id   AF-A0A7X5FCL5-F1
#
_cell.length_a   1.000
_cell.length_b   1.000
_cell.length_c   1.000
_cell.angle_alpha   90.00
_cell.angle_beta   90.00
_cell.angle_gamma   90.00
#
_symmetry.space_group_name_H-M   'P 1'
#
loop_
_entity.id
_entity.type
_entity.pdbx_description
1 polymer ?
#
loop_
_entity_poly.entity_id
_entity_poly.type
_entity_poly.pdbx_seq_one_letter_code
_entity_poly.pdbx_strand_id
1 'polypeptide(L)'
;MGTIQECIFCKSTTNSFNSVEHIFPESLGNKEKILDKGFVCDTCNNETLSKLDAELLDFEGIKFMRTMNGIESKSGKVPVANFPNLKIENPDKDHVQIHLQTMKHVRDQSDTGFKLDFRGTRKMDAKRLKLLARSLYKIGYELVCLDHGRDFVLSPRFDEVRDIILGKKDFSGYILMGSNEKSENPRVSYYPLKDEQGREFMAFDFVYLFVRFIFDMERREALPEAGTKLERMTVMKFDVNETVSGKPL
;
A
#
# COMPACT_ATOMS: atom_id res chain seq x y z
N MET A 1 -27.45 -20.51 -18.41
CA MET A 1 -27.18 -19.07 -18.49
C MET A 1 -25.78 -18.86 -17.94
N GLY A 2 -24.82 -18.43 -18.76
CA GLY A 2 -23.49 -18.10 -18.24
C GLY A 2 -23.62 -16.88 -17.32
N THR A 3 -23.06 -16.96 -16.12
CA THR A 3 -22.98 -15.83 -15.19
C THR A 3 -22.23 -14.70 -15.89
N ILE A 4 -22.90 -13.56 -16.11
CA ILE A 4 -22.26 -12.36 -16.64
C ILE A 4 -21.18 -11.94 -15.65
N GLN A 5 -19.93 -11.85 -16.13
CA GLN A 5 -18.81 -11.35 -15.35
C GLN A 5 -18.87 -9.82 -15.37
N GLU A 6 -18.85 -9.18 -14.21
CA GLU A 6 -18.83 -7.71 -14.07
C GLU A 6 -17.61 -7.32 -13.27
N CYS A 7 -16.79 -6.43 -13.83
CA CYS A 7 -15.56 -6.00 -13.18
C CYS A 7 -15.86 -5.18 -11.92
N ILE A 8 -15.31 -5.58 -10.78
CA ILE A 8 -15.49 -4.86 -9.52
C ILE A 8 -14.95 -3.43 -9.55
N PHE A 9 -14.06 -3.07 -10.48
CA PHE A 9 -13.53 -1.72 -10.59
C PHE A 9 -14.27 -0.85 -11.61
N CYS A 10 -14.37 -1.31 -12.85
CA CYS A 10 -14.92 -0.49 -13.95
C CYS A 10 -16.37 -0.80 -14.31
N LYS A 11 -17.00 -1.80 -13.68
CA LYS A 11 -18.35 -2.29 -13.99
C LYS A 11 -18.55 -2.77 -15.43
N SER A 12 -17.48 -2.91 -16.22
CA SER A 12 -17.57 -3.49 -17.56
C SER A 12 -17.95 -4.96 -17.48
N THR A 13 -18.88 -5.36 -18.35
CA THR A 13 -19.29 -6.75 -18.57
C THR A 13 -18.81 -7.31 -19.90
N THR A 14 -18.10 -6.49 -20.70
CA THR A 14 -17.68 -6.82 -22.07
C THR A 14 -16.18 -7.01 -22.20
N ASN A 15 -15.40 -6.61 -21.18
CA ASN A 15 -13.96 -6.85 -21.17
C ASN A 15 -13.66 -8.35 -20.98
N SER A 16 -12.41 -8.75 -21.26
CA SER A 16 -11.95 -10.10 -20.95
C SER A 16 -11.59 -10.25 -19.46
N PHE A 17 -11.71 -11.47 -18.94
CA PHE A 17 -11.49 -11.81 -17.52
C PHE A 17 -10.65 -13.10 -17.39
N ASN A 18 -9.53 -13.14 -18.09
CA ASN A 18 -8.70 -14.35 -18.17
C ASN A 18 -7.68 -14.46 -17.03
N SER A 19 -7.43 -13.35 -16.33
CA SER A 19 -6.41 -13.23 -15.28
C SER A 19 -7.00 -13.40 -13.88
N VAL A 20 -6.19 -13.93 -12.96
CA VAL A 20 -6.44 -13.82 -11.51
C VAL A 20 -5.94 -12.45 -11.03
N GLU A 21 -6.60 -11.87 -10.04
CA GLU A 21 -6.13 -10.64 -9.38
C GLU A 21 -5.45 -11.00 -8.07
N HIS A 22 -4.28 -10.45 -7.81
CA HIS A 22 -3.59 -10.64 -6.53
C HIS A 22 -3.84 -9.44 -5.63
N ILE A 23 -4.48 -9.64 -4.48
CA ILE A 23 -4.85 -8.55 -3.57
C ILE A 23 -3.61 -7.76 -3.18
N PHE A 24 -2.56 -8.47 -2.79
CA PHE A 24 -1.22 -7.91 -2.61
C PHE A 24 -0.33 -8.30 -3.79
N PRO A 25 0.58 -7.41 -4.23
CA PRO A 25 1.58 -7.78 -5.22
C PRO A 25 2.33 -9.05 -4.78
N GLU A 26 2.48 -10.04 -5.67
CA GLU A 26 3.21 -11.28 -5.32
C GLU A 26 4.65 -11.01 -4.87
N SER A 27 5.24 -9.90 -5.34
CA SER A 27 6.58 -9.46 -4.92
C SER A 27 6.65 -8.98 -3.46
N LEU A 28 5.52 -8.84 -2.77
CA LEU A 28 5.43 -8.71 -1.31
C LEU A 28 5.38 -10.08 -0.60
N GLY A 29 5.54 -11.19 -1.31
CA GLY A 29 5.43 -12.54 -0.73
C GLY A 29 4.01 -13.10 -0.68
N ASN A 30 3.02 -12.40 -1.25
CA ASN A 30 1.65 -12.92 -1.32
C ASN A 30 1.53 -14.07 -2.33
N LYS A 31 1.09 -15.24 -1.85
CA LYS A 31 0.84 -16.42 -2.68
C LYS A 31 -0.61 -16.91 -2.63
N GLU A 32 -1.43 -16.35 -1.74
CA GLU A 32 -2.71 -16.97 -1.36
C GLU A 32 -3.90 -16.02 -1.46
N LYS A 33 -3.71 -14.71 -1.21
CA LYS A 33 -4.79 -13.73 -1.24
C LYS A 33 -5.00 -13.26 -2.67
N ILE A 34 -5.91 -13.95 -3.36
CA ILE A 34 -6.31 -13.68 -4.75
C ILE A 34 -7.82 -13.48 -4.86
N LEU A 35 -8.25 -12.78 -5.90
CA LEU A 35 -9.61 -12.87 -6.44
C LEU A 35 -9.56 -13.70 -7.72
N ASP A 36 -10.44 -14.70 -7.82
CA ASP A 36 -10.50 -15.59 -8.98
C ASP A 36 -10.88 -14.86 -10.26
N LYS A 37 -10.66 -15.55 -11.39
CA LYS A 37 -11.05 -15.08 -12.72
C LYS A 37 -12.52 -14.66 -12.74
N GLY A 38 -12.80 -13.53 -13.37
CA GLY A 38 -14.15 -12.98 -13.49
C GLY A 38 -14.49 -11.87 -12.50
N PHE A 39 -13.64 -11.60 -11.49
CA PHE A 39 -13.82 -10.45 -10.58
C PHE A 39 -13.26 -9.15 -11.13
N VAL A 40 -12.05 -9.21 -11.68
CA VAL A 40 -11.36 -8.05 -12.26
C VAL A 40 -11.09 -8.32 -13.73
N CYS A 41 -11.44 -7.38 -14.59
CA CYS A 41 -11.17 -7.51 -16.02
C CYS A 41 -9.69 -7.30 -16.33
N ASP A 42 -9.22 -7.90 -17.42
CA ASP A 42 -7.82 -7.86 -17.83
C ASP A 42 -7.32 -6.43 -18.06
N THR A 43 -8.19 -5.52 -18.54
CA THR A 43 -7.86 -4.08 -18.69
C THR A 43 -7.53 -3.43 -17.35
N CYS A 44 -8.37 -3.60 -16.33
CA CYS A 44 -8.13 -3.00 -15.02
C CYS A 44 -6.87 -3.59 -14.37
N ASN A 45 -6.79 -4.92 -14.33
CA ASN A 45 -5.68 -5.66 -13.73
C ASN A 45 -4.34 -5.27 -14.38
N ASN A 46 -4.24 -5.37 -15.71
CA ASN A 46 -2.96 -5.20 -16.39
C ASN A 46 -2.56 -3.74 -16.65
N GLU A 47 -3.49 -2.79 -16.62
CA GLU A 47 -3.17 -1.38 -16.88
C GLU A 47 -3.06 -0.54 -15.62
N THR A 48 -4.17 -0.34 -14.90
CA THR A 48 -4.18 0.61 -13.77
C THR A 48 -3.69 -0.04 -12.49
N LEU A 49 -4.18 -1.24 -12.17
CA LEU A 49 -3.87 -1.90 -10.89
C LEU A 49 -2.42 -2.36 -10.83
N SER A 50 -1.88 -2.93 -11.93
CA SER A 50 -0.47 -3.29 -12.05
C SER A 50 0.50 -2.12 -11.81
N LYS A 51 0.12 -0.90 -12.20
CA LYS A 51 0.90 0.33 -11.93
C LYS A 51 0.85 0.71 -10.46
N LEU A 52 -0.30 0.55 -9.81
CA LEU A 52 -0.43 0.81 -8.37
C LEU A 52 0.40 -0.19 -7.56
N ASP A 53 0.39 -1.46 -7.93
CA ASP A 53 1.25 -2.48 -7.34
C ASP A 53 2.73 -2.12 -7.47
N ALA A 54 3.15 -1.63 -8.65
CA ALA A 54 4.52 -1.18 -8.89
C ALA A 54 4.89 0.04 -8.01
N GLU A 55 3.98 1.01 -7.84
CA GLU A 55 4.23 2.17 -6.98
C GLU A 55 4.38 1.78 -5.50
N LEU A 56 3.58 0.83 -5.00
CA LEU A 56 3.75 0.31 -3.64
C LEU A 56 5.09 -0.41 -3.47
N LEU A 57 5.50 -1.22 -4.45
CA LEU A 57 6.77 -1.95 -4.43
C LEU A 57 8.00 -1.01 -4.48
N ASP A 58 7.87 0.15 -5.13
CA ASP A 58 8.93 1.16 -5.23
C ASP A 58 8.87 2.21 -4.11
N PHE A 59 7.88 2.16 -3.22
CA PHE A 59 7.87 2.99 -2.02
C PHE A 59 9.10 2.70 -1.17
N GLU A 60 9.83 3.74 -0.76
CA GLU A 60 11.15 3.65 -0.15
C GLU A 60 11.20 2.65 1.01
N GLY A 61 10.25 2.73 1.95
CA GLY A 61 10.21 1.85 3.11
C GLY A 61 10.01 0.38 2.72
N ILE A 62 9.10 0.12 1.76
CA ILE A 62 8.82 -1.23 1.28
C ILE A 62 10.03 -1.79 0.53
N LYS A 63 10.60 -1.01 -0.39
CA LYS A 63 11.78 -1.42 -1.18
C LYS A 63 13.01 -1.66 -0.30
N PHE A 64 13.27 -0.77 0.65
CA PHE A 64 14.33 -0.92 1.66
C PHE A 64 14.15 -2.23 2.42
N MET A 65 12.96 -2.45 3.00
CA MET A 65 12.72 -3.60 3.85
C MET A 65 12.72 -4.92 3.08
N ARG A 66 12.20 -4.96 1.85
CA ARG A 66 12.30 -6.13 0.98
C ARG A 66 13.74 -6.51 0.68
N THR A 67 14.59 -5.52 0.39
CA THR A 67 16.01 -5.73 0.10
C THR A 67 16.74 -6.25 1.35
N MET A 68 16.56 -5.59 2.49
CA MET A 68 17.17 -5.99 3.77
C MET A 68 16.80 -7.43 4.17
N ASN A 69 15.55 -7.85 3.94
CA ASN A 69 15.07 -9.18 4.32
C ASN A 69 15.22 -10.23 3.21
N GLY A 70 15.90 -9.92 2.10
CA GLY A 70 16.14 -10.90 1.03
C GLY A 70 14.86 -11.38 0.33
N ILE A 71 13.81 -10.54 0.28
CA ILE A 71 12.53 -10.91 -0.33
C ILE A 71 12.61 -10.83 -1.84
N GLU A 72 12.52 -11.98 -2.49
CA GLU A 72 12.61 -12.13 -3.93
C GLU A 72 11.38 -11.51 -4.65
N SER A 73 11.62 -11.00 -5.85
CA SER A 73 10.55 -10.68 -6.82
C SER A 73 10.07 -11.94 -7.54
N LYS A 74 9.05 -11.79 -8.39
CA LYS A 74 8.59 -12.88 -9.28
C LYS A 74 9.70 -13.49 -10.15
N SER A 75 10.77 -12.72 -10.42
CA SER A 75 11.93 -13.20 -11.20
C SER A 75 12.95 -14.00 -10.39
N GLY A 76 12.69 -14.26 -9.10
CA GLY A 76 13.62 -14.95 -8.19
C GLY A 76 14.80 -14.10 -7.72
N LYS A 77 14.80 -12.79 -8.04
CA LYS A 77 15.85 -11.85 -7.66
C LYS A 77 15.40 -10.93 -6.54
N VAL A 78 16.25 -10.75 -5.53
CA VAL A 78 16.08 -9.72 -4.50
C VAL A 78 16.27 -8.34 -5.15
N PRO A 79 15.39 -7.35 -4.86
CA PRO A 79 15.56 -6.00 -5.37
C PRO A 79 16.83 -5.35 -4.80
N VAL A 80 17.39 -4.39 -5.54
CA VAL A 80 18.43 -3.49 -5.03
C VAL A 80 17.75 -2.19 -4.59
N ALA A 81 17.97 -1.79 -3.34
CA ALA A 81 17.50 -0.50 -2.85
C ALA A 81 18.57 0.56 -3.11
N ASN A 82 18.41 1.31 -4.18
CA ASN A 82 19.33 2.37 -4.57
C ASN A 82 18.73 3.75 -4.24
N PHE A 83 19.30 4.42 -3.25
CA PHE A 83 18.91 5.73 -2.75
C PHE A 83 20.03 6.74 -3.01
N PRO A 84 19.76 8.06 -3.00
CA PRO A 84 20.76 9.06 -3.34
C PRO A 84 22.02 9.03 -2.48
N ASN A 85 21.95 8.58 -1.22
CA ASN A 85 23.08 8.54 -0.30
C ASN A 85 23.48 7.12 0.15
N LEU A 86 22.82 6.09 -0.38
CA LEU A 86 22.90 4.72 0.13
C LEU A 86 22.49 3.72 -0.97
N LYS A 87 23.22 2.61 -1.11
CA LYS A 87 22.77 1.44 -1.85
C LYS A 87 22.78 0.22 -0.95
N ILE A 88 21.73 -0.59 -0.99
CA ILE A 88 21.62 -1.84 -0.23
C ILE A 88 21.48 -3.00 -1.21
N GLU A 89 22.22 -4.05 -0.95
CA GLU A 89 22.17 -5.33 -1.66
C GLU A 89 22.13 -6.47 -0.64
N ASN A 90 21.49 -7.58 -1.03
CA ASN A 90 21.46 -8.80 -0.25
C ASN A 90 21.81 -9.95 -1.22
N PRO A 91 23.11 -10.16 -1.52
CA PRO A 91 23.58 -11.11 -2.54
C PRO A 91 23.36 -12.57 -2.17
N ASP A 92 23.47 -12.89 -0.89
CA ASP A 92 23.13 -14.18 -0.31
C ASP A 92 22.43 -13.87 1.03
N LYS A 93 21.30 -14.55 1.32
CA LYS A 93 20.31 -14.16 2.36
C LYS A 93 20.88 -13.90 3.76
N ASP A 94 22.12 -14.30 4.00
CA ASP A 94 22.86 -14.19 5.25
C ASP A 94 23.73 -12.92 5.35
N HIS A 95 24.04 -12.24 4.23
CA HIS A 95 24.88 -11.04 4.21
C HIS A 95 24.18 -9.86 3.51
N VAL A 96 23.84 -8.84 4.29
CA VAL A 96 23.38 -7.55 3.75
C VAL A 96 24.59 -6.63 3.54
N GLN A 97 24.74 -6.12 2.32
CA GLN A 97 25.76 -5.13 1.98
C GLN A 97 25.13 -3.73 1.90
N ILE A 98 25.67 -2.80 2.67
CA ILE A 98 25.23 -1.40 2.74
C ILE A 98 26.37 -0.52 2.23
N HIS A 99 26.23 0.02 1.03
CA HIS A 99 27.21 0.92 0.42
C HIS A 99 26.81 2.36 0.71
N LEU A 100 27.66 3.05 1.46
CA LEU A 100 27.44 4.44 1.87
C LEU A 100 28.37 5.36 1.10
N GLN A 101 27.84 6.50 0.64
CA GLN A 101 28.69 7.55 0.10
C GLN A 101 29.54 8.21 1.19
N THR A 102 29.03 8.26 2.42
CA THR A 102 29.70 8.86 3.58
C THR A 102 29.18 8.27 4.88
N MET A 103 30.06 8.13 5.88
CA MET A 103 29.71 7.68 7.22
C MET A 103 28.93 8.70 8.05
N LYS A 104 28.79 9.96 7.58
CA LYS A 104 28.03 11.01 8.27
C LYS A 104 26.55 10.67 8.51
N HIS A 105 26.01 9.71 7.76
CA HIS A 105 24.63 9.25 7.88
C HIS A 105 24.46 8.02 8.79
N VAL A 106 25.57 7.54 9.37
CA VAL A 106 25.58 6.42 10.30
C VAL A 106 25.87 6.96 11.69
N ARG A 107 25.00 6.63 12.64
CA ARG A 107 25.20 6.91 14.06
C ARG A 107 25.30 5.58 14.78
N ASP A 108 26.49 5.29 15.28
CA ASP A 108 26.72 4.13 16.12
C ASP A 108 25.85 4.24 17.38
N GLN A 109 25.15 3.17 17.71
CA GLN A 109 24.38 3.02 18.95
C GLN A 109 24.98 1.96 19.87
N SER A 110 26.28 1.69 19.74
CA SER A 110 27.02 0.71 20.54
C SER A 110 26.39 -0.69 20.42
N ASP A 111 26.03 -1.31 21.55
CA ASP A 111 25.59 -2.70 21.61
C ASP A 111 24.21 -2.94 20.96
N THR A 112 23.48 -1.89 20.57
CA THR A 112 22.16 -1.99 19.93
C THR A 112 22.19 -1.87 18.41
N GLY A 113 23.38 -1.64 17.82
CA GLY A 113 23.58 -1.52 16.38
C GLY A 113 23.83 -0.08 15.93
N PHE A 114 23.32 0.29 14.75
CA PHE A 114 23.52 1.63 14.19
C PHE A 114 22.21 2.22 13.67
N LYS A 115 22.08 3.54 13.78
CA LYS A 115 21.03 4.31 13.12
C LYS A 115 21.54 4.78 11.77
N LEU A 116 20.78 4.49 10.72
CA LEU A 116 21.07 4.86 9.35
C LEU A 116 20.03 5.88 8.84
N ASP A 117 20.49 7.06 8.42
CA ASP A 117 19.64 8.05 7.78
C ASP A 117 19.76 7.92 6.24
N PHE A 118 18.65 7.66 5.55
CA PHE A 118 18.62 7.61 4.09
C PHE A 118 17.61 8.61 3.51
N ARG A 119 17.83 9.01 2.26
CA ARG A 119 16.93 9.90 1.53
C ARG A 119 16.15 9.11 0.47
N GLY A 120 14.87 9.42 0.32
CA GLY A 120 14.11 8.89 -0.81
C GLY A 120 14.63 9.41 -2.15
N THR A 121 14.42 8.65 -3.22
CA THR A 121 14.83 9.06 -4.58
C THR A 121 13.91 10.12 -5.17
N ARG A 122 12.64 10.11 -4.78
CA ARG A 122 11.65 11.11 -5.22
C ARG A 122 11.11 11.88 -4.02
N LYS A 123 10.80 13.16 -4.23
CA LYS A 123 10.15 14.00 -3.23
C LYS A 123 8.79 13.37 -2.84
N MET A 124 8.45 13.43 -1.56
CA MET A 124 7.12 13.06 -1.10
C MET A 124 6.18 14.26 -1.29
N ASP A 125 5.61 14.38 -2.48
CA ASP A 125 4.61 15.39 -2.83
C ASP A 125 3.20 14.79 -2.83
N ALA A 126 2.19 15.64 -3.06
CA ALA A 126 0.79 15.22 -3.00
C ALA A 126 0.48 14.17 -4.06
N LYS A 127 1.06 14.30 -5.26
CA LYS A 127 0.89 13.33 -6.34
C LYS A 127 1.40 11.94 -5.93
N ARG A 128 2.57 11.88 -5.31
CA ARG A 128 3.15 10.62 -4.83
C ARG A 128 2.34 10.01 -3.68
N LEU A 129 1.89 10.83 -2.73
CA LEU A 129 1.01 10.35 -1.65
C LEU A 129 -0.32 9.83 -2.17
N LYS A 130 -0.93 10.49 -3.16
CA LYS A 130 -2.15 10.02 -3.82
C LYS A 130 -1.93 8.68 -4.54
N LEU A 131 -0.79 8.47 -5.19
CA LEU A 131 -0.44 7.19 -5.81
C LEU A 131 -0.28 6.08 -4.77
N LEU A 132 0.41 6.36 -3.66
CA LEU A 132 0.52 5.41 -2.55
C LEU A 132 -0.86 5.08 -1.95
N ALA A 133 -1.68 6.09 -1.69
CA ALA A 133 -3.03 5.94 -1.16
C ALA A 133 -3.91 5.10 -2.09
N ARG A 134 -3.88 5.34 -3.41
CA ARG A 134 -4.60 4.51 -4.40
C ARG A 134 -4.16 3.05 -4.36
N SER A 135 -2.86 2.80 -4.16
CA SER A 135 -2.32 1.44 -4.05
C SER A 135 -2.80 0.73 -2.78
N LEU A 136 -2.89 1.46 -1.67
CA LEU A 136 -3.46 0.97 -0.42
C LEU A 136 -4.98 0.74 -0.52
N TYR A 137 -5.71 1.66 -1.18
CA TYR A 137 -7.15 1.55 -1.40
C TYR A 137 -7.49 0.37 -2.31
N LYS A 138 -6.67 0.09 -3.34
CA LYS A 138 -6.77 -1.11 -4.18
C LYS A 138 -6.77 -2.38 -3.33
N ILE A 139 -5.76 -2.53 -2.47
CA ILE A 139 -5.63 -3.66 -1.53
C ILE A 139 -6.85 -3.74 -0.60
N GLY A 140 -7.23 -2.63 0.02
CA GLY A 140 -8.36 -2.58 0.96
C GLY A 140 -9.69 -2.95 0.28
N TYR A 141 -9.94 -2.40 -0.90
CA TYR A 141 -11.14 -2.65 -1.68
C TYR A 141 -11.27 -4.11 -2.14
N GLU A 142 -10.17 -4.70 -2.60
CA GLU A 142 -10.14 -6.11 -3.01
C GLU A 142 -10.30 -7.06 -1.82
N LEU A 143 -9.75 -6.71 -0.65
CA LEU A 143 -9.96 -7.47 0.58
C LEU A 143 -11.43 -7.44 1.01
N VAL A 144 -12.08 -6.27 0.97
CA VAL A 144 -13.52 -6.16 1.25
C VAL A 144 -14.32 -7.01 0.25
N CYS A 145 -13.90 -7.09 -1.02
CA CYS A 145 -14.53 -7.96 -2.01
C CYS A 145 -14.35 -9.44 -1.67
N LEU A 146 -13.16 -9.84 -1.23
CA LEU A 146 -12.89 -11.21 -0.80
C LEU A 146 -13.78 -11.61 0.39
N ASP A 147 -13.95 -10.71 1.36
CA ASP A 147 -14.64 -11.00 2.61
C ASP A 147 -16.18 -10.87 2.51
N HIS A 148 -16.68 -9.91 1.70
CA HIS A 148 -18.12 -9.61 1.60
C HIS A 148 -18.75 -9.93 0.24
N GLY A 149 -17.94 -10.30 -0.75
CA GLY A 149 -18.39 -10.66 -2.09
C GLY A 149 -18.54 -9.46 -3.04
N ARG A 150 -18.79 -9.79 -4.31
CA ARG A 150 -18.88 -8.86 -5.43
C ARG A 150 -19.97 -7.80 -5.27
N ASP A 151 -21.19 -8.24 -4.94
CA ASP A 151 -22.35 -7.34 -4.92
C ASP A 151 -22.20 -6.23 -3.87
N PHE A 152 -21.56 -6.56 -2.74
CA PHE A 152 -21.29 -5.58 -1.68
C PHE A 152 -20.41 -4.45 -2.19
N VAL A 153 -19.30 -4.77 -2.85
CA VAL A 153 -18.34 -3.78 -3.34
C VAL A 153 -18.79 -3.05 -4.61
N LEU A 154 -19.77 -3.60 -5.34
CA LEU A 154 -20.40 -2.94 -6.49
C LEU A 154 -21.49 -1.94 -6.11
N SER A 155 -21.92 -1.94 -4.85
CA SER A 155 -22.93 -0.99 -4.34
C SER A 155 -22.49 0.48 -4.52
N PRO A 156 -23.45 1.43 -4.56
CA PRO A 156 -23.16 2.86 -4.72
C PRO A 156 -22.21 3.43 -3.67
N ARG A 157 -22.14 2.81 -2.48
CA ARG A 157 -21.21 3.18 -1.40
C ARG A 157 -19.76 3.26 -1.87
N PHE A 158 -19.36 2.42 -2.82
CA PHE A 158 -17.99 2.33 -3.31
C PHE A 158 -17.76 2.98 -4.68
N ASP A 159 -18.76 3.66 -5.25
CA ASP A 159 -18.62 4.31 -6.57
C ASP A 159 -17.44 5.28 -6.58
N GLU A 160 -17.36 6.15 -5.57
CA GLU A 160 -16.26 7.10 -5.44
C GLU A 160 -14.90 6.41 -5.23
N VAL A 161 -14.86 5.36 -4.40
CA VAL A 161 -13.63 4.61 -4.10
C VAL A 161 -13.03 4.04 -5.38
N ARG A 162 -13.86 3.46 -6.25
CA ARG A 162 -13.40 2.92 -7.53
C ARG A 162 -12.92 3.99 -8.48
N ASP A 163 -13.61 5.12 -8.56
CA ASP A 163 -13.17 6.24 -9.41
C ASP A 163 -11.82 6.81 -8.94
N ILE A 164 -11.59 6.88 -7.63
CA ILE A 164 -10.29 7.26 -7.05
C ILE A 164 -9.21 6.24 -7.41
N ILE A 165 -9.45 4.94 -7.18
CA ILE A 165 -8.48 3.88 -7.49
C ILE A 165 -8.13 3.89 -8.97
N LEU A 166 -9.14 4.03 -9.85
CA LEU A 166 -8.97 4.11 -11.29
C LEU A 166 -8.35 5.43 -11.77
N GLY A 167 -8.19 6.42 -10.90
CA GLY A 167 -7.62 7.74 -11.24
C GLY A 167 -8.57 8.63 -12.05
N LYS A 168 -9.88 8.35 -12.01
CA LYS A 168 -10.94 9.13 -12.64
C LYS A 168 -11.38 10.33 -11.80
N LYS A 169 -11.14 10.27 -10.49
CA LYS A 169 -11.49 11.33 -9.54
C LYS A 169 -10.30 11.70 -8.68
N ASP A 170 -10.05 13.00 -8.54
CA ASP A 170 -9.05 13.51 -7.60
C ASP A 170 -9.62 13.56 -6.16
N PHE A 171 -8.74 13.51 -5.17
CA PHE A 171 -9.14 13.35 -3.77
C PHE A 171 -8.13 13.94 -2.79
N SER A 172 -8.64 14.25 -1.60
CA SER A 172 -7.84 14.55 -0.41
C SER A 172 -7.85 13.33 0.51
N GLY A 173 -6.86 13.23 1.38
CA GLY A 173 -6.79 12.12 2.32
C GLY A 173 -5.59 12.18 3.26
N TYR A 174 -5.42 11.08 3.99
CA TYR A 174 -4.26 10.85 4.83
C TYR A 174 -3.76 9.42 4.72
N ILE A 175 -2.49 9.23 5.06
CA ILE A 175 -1.90 7.93 5.39
C ILE A 175 -1.19 8.10 6.73
N LEU A 176 -1.52 7.27 7.69
CA LEU A 176 -0.75 7.12 8.91
C LEU A 176 0.32 6.06 8.64
N MET A 177 1.59 6.41 8.86
CA MET A 177 2.70 5.49 8.63
C MET A 177 3.51 5.29 9.91
N GLY A 178 3.82 4.04 10.25
CA GLY A 178 4.65 3.68 11.39
C GLY A 178 5.57 2.49 11.09
N SER A 179 6.50 2.21 12.00
CA SER A 179 7.47 1.11 11.86
C SER A 179 7.57 0.19 13.08
N ASN A 180 6.45 -0.01 13.77
CA ASN A 180 6.41 -0.64 15.08
C ASN A 180 6.08 -2.15 15.08
N GLU A 181 5.75 -2.76 13.94
CA GLU A 181 5.27 -4.15 13.90
C GLU A 181 5.90 -4.95 12.74
N LYS A 182 6.51 -6.11 13.05
CA LYS A 182 7.07 -7.03 12.04
C LYS A 182 6.01 -8.01 11.56
N SER A 183 5.87 -8.14 10.24
CA SER A 183 5.19 -9.28 9.61
C SER A 183 5.96 -9.70 8.36
N GLU A 184 6.24 -10.99 8.21
CA GLU A 184 6.95 -11.52 7.03
C GLU A 184 6.05 -11.52 5.78
N ASN A 185 4.77 -11.83 5.96
CA ASN A 185 3.75 -11.76 4.92
C ASN A 185 2.92 -10.48 5.06
N PRO A 186 2.41 -9.92 3.95
CA PRO A 186 1.54 -8.74 4.02
C PRO A 186 0.24 -9.12 4.73
N ARG A 187 -0.09 -8.36 5.77
CA ARG A 187 -1.34 -8.51 6.52
C ARG A 187 -2.14 -7.23 6.39
N VAL A 188 -3.44 -7.39 6.15
CA VAL A 188 -4.41 -6.29 6.28
C VAL A 188 -5.54 -6.76 7.17
N SER A 189 -5.91 -5.90 8.11
CA SER A 189 -7.14 -6.01 8.88
C SER A 189 -7.92 -4.71 8.70
N TYR A 190 -9.24 -4.77 8.72
CA TYR A 190 -10.06 -3.56 8.75
C TYR A 190 -11.11 -3.63 9.84
N TYR A 191 -11.48 -2.47 10.34
CA TYR A 191 -12.39 -2.33 11.46
C TYR A 191 -13.52 -1.38 11.06
N PRO A 192 -14.79 -1.77 11.27
CA PRO A 192 -15.91 -0.85 11.08
C PRO A 192 -15.87 0.21 12.17
N LEU A 193 -15.93 1.47 11.75
CA LEU A 193 -15.96 2.65 12.60
C LEU A 193 -17.17 3.51 12.27
N LYS A 194 -17.50 4.45 13.15
CA LYS A 194 -18.53 5.46 12.93
C LYS A 194 -17.92 6.84 13.08
N ASP A 195 -18.27 7.75 12.18
CA ASP A 195 -17.88 9.15 12.33
C ASP A 195 -18.79 9.88 13.35
N GLU A 196 -18.51 11.16 13.59
CA GLU A 196 -19.30 12.02 14.52
C GLU A 196 -20.80 12.08 14.16
N GLN A 197 -21.14 11.81 12.90
CA GLN A 197 -22.52 11.80 12.40
C GLN A 197 -23.15 10.39 12.44
N GLY A 198 -22.45 9.42 13.03
CA GLY A 198 -22.88 8.03 13.14
C GLY A 198 -22.76 7.24 11.84
N ARG A 199 -22.14 7.80 10.80
CA ARG A 199 -22.01 7.13 9.49
C ARG A 199 -20.87 6.14 9.52
N GLU A 200 -21.17 4.92 9.07
CA GLU A 200 -20.19 3.83 9.09
C GLU A 200 -19.13 4.00 8.00
N PHE A 201 -17.89 3.63 8.33
CA PHE A 201 -16.76 3.56 7.41
C PHE A 201 -15.76 2.50 7.87
N MET A 202 -14.83 2.09 7.01
CA MET A 202 -13.79 1.11 7.36
C MET A 202 -12.41 1.77 7.44
N ALA A 203 -11.73 1.56 8.57
CA ALA A 203 -10.30 1.85 8.70
C ALA A 203 -9.50 0.58 8.49
N PHE A 204 -8.46 0.67 7.66
CA PHE A 204 -7.59 -0.42 7.27
C PHE A 204 -6.23 -0.29 7.95
N ASP A 205 -5.68 -1.42 8.37
CA ASP A 205 -4.38 -1.55 9.03
C ASP A 205 -3.54 -2.56 8.24
N PHE A 206 -2.66 -2.03 7.39
CA PHE A 206 -1.73 -2.79 6.56
C PHE A 206 -0.39 -2.89 7.27
N VAL A 207 0.15 -4.10 7.43
CA VAL A 207 1.46 -4.37 8.02
C VAL A 207 2.29 -5.27 7.11
N TYR A 208 3.51 -4.84 6.81
CA TYR A 208 4.48 -5.62 6.04
C TYR A 208 5.92 -5.19 6.36
N LEU A 209 6.77 -6.15 6.78
CA LEU A 209 8.20 -5.95 7.07
C LEU A 209 8.51 -4.66 7.84
N PHE A 210 7.91 -4.45 9.01
CA PHE A 210 8.09 -3.22 9.82
C PHE A 210 7.64 -1.93 9.14
N VAL A 211 6.83 -2.01 8.09
CA VAL A 211 6.10 -0.88 7.54
C VAL A 211 4.63 -1.10 7.85
N ARG A 212 4.04 -0.13 8.55
CA ARG A 212 2.61 -0.11 8.88
C ARG A 212 1.94 1.10 8.25
N PHE A 213 0.84 0.88 7.57
CA PHE A 213 -0.04 1.92 7.05
C PHE A 213 -1.43 1.81 7.67
N ILE A 214 -1.95 2.90 8.19
CA ILE A 214 -3.37 3.02 8.54
C ILE A 214 -4.01 4.07 7.63
N PHE A 215 -5.14 3.71 7.05
CA PHE A 215 -5.86 4.55 6.10
C PHE A 215 -7.36 4.21 6.11
N ASP A 216 -8.17 5.11 5.60
CA ASP A 216 -9.55 4.83 5.23
C ASP A 216 -9.79 5.32 3.80
N MET A 217 -10.70 4.66 3.08
CA MET A 217 -10.97 4.95 1.66
C MET A 217 -12.27 5.72 1.42
N GLU A 218 -13.10 5.88 2.46
CA GLU A 218 -14.47 6.41 2.34
C GLU A 218 -14.61 7.84 2.87
N ARG A 219 -14.07 8.12 4.07
CA ARG A 219 -14.18 9.42 4.74
C ARG A 219 -12.99 10.30 4.42
N ARG A 220 -11.76 9.78 4.58
CA ARG A 220 -10.46 10.38 4.22
C ARG A 220 -10.12 11.70 4.90
N GLU A 221 -11.09 12.41 5.46
CA GLU A 221 -10.96 13.78 5.97
C GLU A 221 -10.71 13.84 7.48
N ALA A 222 -11.16 12.82 8.22
CA ALA A 222 -10.99 12.72 9.67
C ALA A 222 -10.10 11.52 10.02
N LEU A 223 -9.12 11.75 10.90
CA LEU A 223 -8.40 10.64 11.50
C LEU A 223 -9.37 9.86 12.40
N PRO A 224 -9.30 8.52 12.42
CA PRO A 224 -10.16 7.73 13.28
C PRO A 224 -9.88 8.08 14.75
N GLU A 225 -10.92 8.52 15.47
CA GLU A 225 -10.86 8.70 16.92
C GLU A 225 -11.03 7.33 17.59
N ALA A 226 -9.99 6.91 18.32
CA ALA A 226 -9.93 5.75 19.24
C ALA A 226 -9.57 4.35 18.68
N GLY A 227 -8.84 3.59 19.52
CA GLY A 227 -8.62 2.14 19.42
C GLY A 227 -7.27 1.70 18.83
N THR A 228 -6.60 2.55 18.05
CA THR A 228 -5.28 2.26 17.49
C THR A 228 -4.20 2.91 18.36
N LYS A 229 -3.17 2.15 18.77
CA LYS A 229 -1.96 2.75 19.35
C LYS A 229 -1.25 3.52 18.24
N LEU A 230 -1.65 4.78 18.05
CA LEU A 230 -1.10 5.70 17.06
C LEU A 230 0.26 6.31 17.48
N GLU A 231 0.71 5.98 18.69
CA GLU A 231 2.02 6.38 19.21
C GLU A 231 3.12 6.04 18.20
N ARG A 232 3.96 7.03 17.87
CA ARG A 232 5.09 6.89 16.93
C ARG A 232 4.68 6.70 15.46
N MET A 233 3.47 7.09 15.09
CA MET A 233 3.06 7.18 13.69
C MET A 233 3.25 8.60 13.16
N THR A 234 3.52 8.71 11.85
CA THR A 234 3.53 9.98 11.13
C THR A 234 2.26 10.10 10.32
N VAL A 235 1.52 11.19 10.49
CA VAL A 235 0.41 11.53 9.62
C VAL A 235 0.94 12.20 8.36
N MET A 236 0.65 11.64 7.19
CA MET A 236 0.91 12.25 5.89
C MET A 236 -0.43 12.67 5.28
N LYS A 237 -0.76 13.95 5.35
CA LYS A 237 -1.97 14.52 4.74
C LYS A 237 -1.66 15.08 3.37
N PHE A 238 -2.61 14.94 2.45
CA PHE A 238 -2.55 15.50 1.11
C PHE A 238 -3.93 16.02 0.70
N ASP A 239 -3.95 17.07 -0.12
CA ASP A 239 -5.19 17.64 -0.64
C ASP A 239 -5.22 17.75 -2.18
N VAL A 240 -6.38 18.16 -2.68
CA VAL A 240 -6.60 18.46 -4.11
C VAL A 240 -5.79 19.66 -4.61
N ASN A 241 -5.34 20.56 -3.73
CA ASN A 241 -4.52 21.73 -4.07
C ASN A 241 -3.01 21.43 -4.08
N GLU A 242 -2.66 20.14 -4.09
CA GLU A 242 -1.28 19.63 -4.05
C GLU A 242 -0.48 20.00 -2.79
N THR A 243 -1.15 20.40 -1.70
CA THR A 243 -0.47 20.63 -0.43
C THR A 243 -0.22 19.32 0.30
N VAL A 244 0.91 19.23 0.99
CA VAL A 244 1.29 18.09 1.83
C VAL A 244 1.70 18.59 3.20
N SER A 245 1.22 17.92 4.24
CA SER A 245 1.71 18.12 5.60
C SER A 245 2.02 16.79 6.28
N GLY A 246 3.17 16.75 6.95
CA GLY A 246 3.64 15.62 7.72
C GLY A 246 3.81 16.02 9.18
N LYS A 247 3.12 15.35 10.11
CA LYS A 247 3.31 15.59 11.56
C LYS A 247 3.34 14.26 12.33
N PRO A 248 4.30 14.05 13.23
CA PRO A 248 4.26 12.94 14.18
C PRO A 248 3.01 13.03 15.07
N LEU A 249 2.43 11.88 15.42
CA LEU A 249 1.43 11.69 16.47
C LEU A 249 2.10 11.37 17.81
#